data_AF-A0AAV4EZS1-F1
#
_entry.id   AF-A0AAV4EZS1-F1
#
_cell.length_a   1.000
_cell.length_b   1.000
_cell.length_c   1.000
_cell.angle_alpha   90.00
_cell.angle_beta   90.00
_cell.angle_gamma   90.00
#
_symmetry.space_group_name_H-M   'P 1'
#
loop_
_entity.id
_entity.type
_entity.pdbx_description
1 polymer ?
#
loop_
_entity_poly.entity_id
_entity_poly.type
_entity_poly.pdbx_seq_one_letter_code
_entity_poly.pdbx_strand_id
1 'polypeptide(L)'
;MFSHPLLPNTFVLTFDSPTTPPEVKAVYVPFKVRLYVPTPMRCFRCQRYGYGLEICFKYGEPGHRSVCEKVPKCINNKGDHAANAKTCPKYLEEQAILRHRAQNGGTQKLRSSLSSEKR
;
A
#
# COMPACT_ATOMS: atom_id res chain seq x y z
N MET A 1 2.57 9.28 9.61
CA MET A 1 1.14 9.58 9.85
C MET A 1 0.58 10.27 8.61
N PHE A 2 0.16 9.54 7.58
CA PHE A 2 -0.56 10.15 6.45
C PHE A 2 -1.59 9.15 5.93
N SER A 3 -2.75 9.20 6.56
CA SER A 3 -4.02 8.79 5.97
C SER A 3 -4.21 9.62 4.70
N HIS A 4 -4.53 8.97 3.57
CA HIS A 4 -5.28 9.67 2.53
C HIS A 4 -6.48 10.33 3.23
N PRO A 5 -6.88 11.57 2.89
CA PRO A 5 -8.04 12.18 3.49
C PRO A 5 -9.22 11.27 3.18
N LEU A 6 -9.59 10.50 4.19
CA LEU A 6 -10.90 9.91 4.32
C LEU A 6 -11.86 11.06 4.06
N LEU A 7 -12.75 10.90 3.09
CA LEU A 7 -13.80 11.88 2.82
C LEU A 7 -14.41 12.30 4.17
N PRO A 8 -14.81 13.57 4.35
CA PRO A 8 -15.53 13.96 5.55
C PRO A 8 -16.66 12.93 5.72
N ASN A 9 -16.66 12.22 6.86
CA ASN A 9 -17.58 11.12 7.22
C ASN A 9 -17.13 9.68 6.90
N THR A 10 -15.84 9.37 6.72
CA THR A 10 -15.37 7.96 6.70
C THR A 10 -14.61 7.60 7.98
N PHE A 11 -15.03 6.51 8.64
CA PHE A 11 -14.40 5.97 9.84
C PHE A 11 -13.81 4.59 9.55
N VAL A 12 -12.61 4.32 10.08
CA VAL A 12 -12.00 2.99 10.03
C VAL A 12 -12.21 2.34 11.39
N LEU A 13 -12.89 1.20 11.39
CA LEU A 13 -13.15 0.38 12.57
C LEU A 13 -12.28 -0.87 12.49
N THR A 14 -11.67 -1.23 13.62
CA THR A 14 -10.92 -2.48 13.78
C THR A 14 -11.76 -3.43 14.63
N PHE A 15 -11.89 -4.68 14.18
CA PHE A 15 -12.59 -5.74 14.91
C PHE A 15 -11.61 -6.85 15.23
N ASP A 16 -11.82 -7.53 16.36
CA ASP A 16 -10.99 -8.68 16.77
C ASP A 16 -11.34 -9.98 15.99
N SER A 17 -12.24 -9.88 15.00
CA SER A 17 -12.64 -10.96 14.12
C SER A 17 -12.11 -10.75 12.70
N PRO A 18 -11.68 -11.81 11.99
CA PRO A 18 -11.26 -11.72 10.59
C PRO A 18 -12.41 -11.36 9.64
N THR A 19 -13.66 -11.64 10.05
CA THR A 19 -14.84 -11.37 9.23
C THR A 19 -15.48 -10.05 9.67
N THR A 20 -15.63 -9.12 8.73
CA THR A 20 -16.28 -7.83 8.98
C THR A 20 -17.80 -8.02 9.14
N PRO A 21 -18.42 -7.51 10.21
CA PRO A 21 -19.88 -7.56 10.34
C PRO A 21 -20.53 -6.70 9.25
N PRO A 22 -21.72 -7.06 8.73
CA PRO A 22 -22.39 -6.28 7.68
C PRO A 22 -22.88 -4.92 8.19
N GLU A 23 -23.14 -4.80 9.49
CA GLU A 23 -23.68 -3.61 10.13
C GLU A 23 -23.08 -3.44 11.54
N VAL A 24 -22.88 -2.19 11.94
CA VAL A 24 -22.60 -1.79 13.33
C VAL A 24 -23.61 -0.75 13.79
N LYS A 25 -24.01 -0.83 15.05
CA LYS A 25 -24.89 0.19 15.65
C LYS A 25 -24.04 1.14 16.49
N ALA A 26 -24.11 2.43 16.16
CA ALA A 26 -23.54 3.49 16.99
C ALA A 26 -24.66 4.45 17.38
N VAL A 27 -24.81 4.69 18.69
CA VAL A 27 -25.88 5.55 19.23
C VAL A 27 -27.27 5.13 18.70
N TYR A 28 -27.57 3.83 18.73
CA TYR A 28 -28.81 3.25 18.23
C TYR A 28 -29.09 3.39 16.72
N VAL A 29 -28.18 4.00 15.96
CA VAL A 29 -28.27 4.13 14.51
C VAL A 29 -27.45 3.02 13.82
N PRO A 30 -28.05 2.26 12.87
CA PRO A 30 -27.33 1.25 12.10
C PRO A 30 -26.46 1.86 10.99
N PHE A 31 -25.22 1.39 10.88
CA PHE A 31 -24.26 1.78 9.84
C PHE A 31 -23.77 0.55 9.07
N LYS A 32 -23.89 0.59 7.74
CA LYS A 32 -23.34 -0.46 6.88
C LYS A 32 -21.82 -0.40 6.91
N VAL A 33 -21.20 -1.53 7.21
CA VAL A 33 -19.74 -1.64 7.18
C VAL A 33 -19.30 -2.18 5.83
N ARG A 34 -18.18 -1.66 5.34
CA ARG A 34 -17.52 -2.16 4.14
C ARG A 34 -16.11 -2.60 4.52
N LEU A 35 -15.65 -3.67 3.90
CA LEU A 35 -14.30 -4.13 4.10
C LEU A 35 -13.30 -3.03 3.68
N TYR A 36 -12.44 -2.64 4.61
CA TYR A 36 -11.39 -1.68 4.32
C TYR A 36 -10.18 -2.38 3.71
N VAL A 37 -9.86 -2.01 2.46
CA VAL A 37 -8.63 -2.45 1.78
C VAL A 37 -7.72 -1.23 1.65
N PRO A 38 -6.59 -1.17 2.39
CA PRO A 38 -5.69 -0.04 2.29
C PRO A 38 -5.04 0.04 0.91
N THR A 39 -4.52 1.22 0.58
CA THR A 39 -3.66 1.39 -0.59
C THR A 39 -2.28 0.77 -0.34
N PRO A 40 -1.67 0.08 -1.33
CA PRO A 40 -0.31 -0.43 -1.26
C PRO A 40 0.69 0.59 -0.70
N MET A 41 1.33 0.21 0.40
CA MET A 41 2.36 1.03 1.05
C MET A 41 3.61 1.09 0.17
N ARG A 42 4.18 2.28 0.04
CA ARG A 42 5.43 2.54 -0.67
C ARG A 42 6.33 3.41 0.16
N CYS A 43 7.65 3.24 0.03
CA CYS A 43 8.58 4.22 0.58
C CYS A 43 8.42 5.53 -0.20
N PHE A 44 8.15 6.65 0.49
CA PHE A 44 8.04 7.96 -0.16
C PHE A 44 9.34 8.41 -0.83
N ARG A 45 10.49 7.92 -0.34
CA ARG A 45 11.81 8.22 -0.91
C ARG A 45 12.11 7.39 -2.15
N CYS A 46 12.13 6.05 -2.03
CA CYS A 46 12.55 5.18 -3.14
C CYS A 46 11.40 4.67 -4.03
N GLN A 47 10.14 4.95 -3.68
CA GLN A 47 8.93 4.53 -4.40
C GLN A 47 8.72 3.02 -4.53
N ARG A 48 9.52 2.20 -3.83
CA ARG A 48 9.41 0.74 -3.88
C ARG A 48 8.33 0.19 -2.93
N TYR A 49 7.66 -0.90 -3.33
CA TYR A 49 6.64 -1.61 -2.52
C TYR A 49 7.24 -2.70 -1.62
N GLY A 50 6.60 -3.00 -0.49
CA GLY A 50 6.90 -4.20 0.32
C GLY A 50 8.11 -4.10 1.26
N TYR A 51 8.82 -2.96 1.29
CA TYR A 51 9.92 -2.69 2.22
C TYR A 51 9.44 -1.81 3.39
N GLY A 52 9.91 -2.10 4.59
CA GLY A 52 9.71 -1.23 5.76
C GLY A 52 10.49 0.08 5.67
N LEU A 53 10.10 1.07 6.47
CA LEU A 53 10.80 2.37 6.57
C LEU A 53 12.29 2.22 6.91
N GLU A 54 12.62 1.23 7.74
CA GLU A 54 13.99 0.95 8.21
C GLU A 54 14.92 0.40 7.12
N ILE A 55 14.38 -0.35 6.15
CA ILE A 55 15.16 -0.95 5.06
C ILE A 55 15.42 0.08 3.94
N CYS A 56 14.65 1.18 3.91
CA CYS A 56 14.77 2.22 2.87
C CYS A 56 16.02 3.10 3.01
N PHE A 57 16.79 3.01 4.11
CA PHE A 57 17.96 3.88 4.37
C PHE A 57 19.20 3.57 3.52
N LYS A 58 19.32 2.38 2.91
CA LYS A 58 20.54 1.98 2.18
C LYS A 58 20.54 2.25 0.66
N TYR A 59 19.40 2.61 0.05
CA TYR A 59 19.26 2.68 -1.43
C TYR A 59 18.38 3.82 -1.95
N GLY A 60 18.22 4.90 -1.18
CA GLY A 60 17.53 6.10 -1.64
C GLY A 60 18.52 7.05 -2.30
N GLU A 61 18.69 6.97 -3.62
CA GLU A 61 19.31 8.08 -4.37
C GLU A 61 18.58 9.39 -4.00
N PRO A 62 19.30 10.43 -3.56
CA PRO A 62 18.68 11.72 -3.30
C PRO A 62 18.35 12.41 -4.63
N GLY A 63 17.13 12.96 -4.72
CA GLY A 63 16.89 14.13 -5.57
C GLY A 63 16.11 13.88 -6.85
N HIS A 64 14.91 14.46 -6.88
CA HIS A 64 14.68 15.61 -7.76
C HIS A 64 13.54 16.42 -7.15
N ARG A 65 13.81 17.67 -6.74
CA ARG A 65 12.78 18.61 -6.23
C ARG A 65 12.13 19.44 -7.34
N SER A 66 12.57 19.28 -8.59
CA SER A 66 12.07 20.01 -9.76
C SER A 66 11.44 19.07 -10.79
N VAL A 67 10.72 19.65 -11.74
CA VAL A 67 10.09 18.96 -12.88
C VAL A 67 11.15 18.13 -13.60
N CYS A 68 10.94 16.81 -13.66
CA CYS A 68 11.82 15.89 -14.34
C CYS A 68 11.33 15.73 -15.78
N GLU A 69 12.10 16.21 -16.75
CA GLU A 69 11.80 16.12 -18.19
C GLU A 69 12.08 14.71 -18.77
N LYS A 70 12.64 13.80 -17.96
CA LYS A 70 12.91 12.42 -18.39
C LYS A 70 11.62 11.60 -18.38
N VAL A 71 11.49 10.72 -19.38
CA VAL A 71 10.39 9.74 -19.44
C VAL A 71 10.37 8.95 -18.13
N PRO A 72 9.22 8.92 -17.41
CA PRO A 72 9.15 8.26 -16.13
C PRO A 72 9.31 6.75 -16.29
N LYS A 73 10.31 6.18 -15.60
CA LYS A 73 10.56 4.74 -15.55
C LYS A 73 10.25 4.19 -14.17
N CYS A 74 9.40 3.17 -14.12
CA CYS A 74 8.95 2.58 -12.86
C CYS A 74 10.05 1.73 -12.24
N ILE A 75 10.42 2.03 -11.00
CA ILE A 75 11.44 1.25 -10.27
C ILE A 75 10.98 -0.18 -9.92
N ASN A 76 9.66 -0.42 -9.87
CA ASN A 76 9.09 -1.67 -9.38
C ASN A 76 9.00 -2.77 -10.46
N ASN A 77 8.82 -2.38 -11.74
CA ASN A 77 8.71 -3.31 -12.87
C ASN A 77 9.50 -2.88 -14.11
N LYS A 78 10.28 -1.79 -14.02
CA LYS A 78 11.10 -1.22 -15.11
C LYS A 78 10.30 -0.74 -16.34
N GLY A 79 8.98 -0.58 -16.23
CA GLY A 79 8.13 -0.12 -17.34
C GLY A 79 8.08 1.40 -17.50
N ASP A 80 7.57 1.85 -18.64
CA ASP A 80 7.48 3.27 -19.03
C ASP A 80 6.24 3.94 -18.43
N HIS A 81 6.24 4.04 -17.11
CA HIS A 81 5.23 4.77 -16.33
C HIS A 81 5.84 5.24 -15.01
N ALA A 82 5.17 6.20 -14.37
CA ALA A 82 5.54 6.65 -13.04
C ALA A 82 5.37 5.51 -12.00
N ALA A 83 6.26 5.44 -11.01
CA ALA A 83 6.22 4.40 -9.98
C ALA A 83 4.97 4.45 -9.07
N ASN A 84 4.16 5.50 -9.16
CA ASN A 84 2.88 5.65 -8.46
C ASN A 84 1.65 5.28 -9.31
N ALA A 85 1.84 4.86 -10.58
CA ALA A 85 0.74 4.53 -11.47
C ALA A 85 -0.04 3.30 -10.95
N LYS A 86 -1.37 3.42 -10.85
CA LYS A 86 -2.26 2.33 -10.43
C LYS A 86 -2.37 1.21 -11.48
N THR A 87 -1.91 1.47 -12.70
CA THR A 87 -1.81 0.49 -13.78
C THR A 87 -0.56 -0.37 -13.68
N CYS A 88 0.38 -0.06 -12.76
CA CYS A 88 1.60 -0.84 -12.58
C CYS A 88 1.29 -2.29 -12.16
N PRO A 89 1.78 -3.33 -12.88
CA PRO A 89 1.67 -4.72 -12.45
C PRO A 89 2.04 -4.98 -10.98
N LYS A 90 3.08 -4.34 -10.45
CA LYS A 90 3.45 -4.47 -9.03
C LYS A 90 2.45 -3.82 -8.09
N TYR A 91 1.85 -2.70 -8.48
CA TYR A 91 0.75 -2.11 -7.69
C TYR A 91 -0.43 -3.08 -7.62
N LEU A 92 -0.80 -3.70 -8.74
CA LEU A 92 -1.93 -4.63 -8.81
C LEU A 92 -1.67 -5.89 -7.98
N GLU A 93 -0.45 -6.42 -8.00
CA GLU A 93 0.00 -7.54 -7.14
C GLU A 93 -0.18 -7.19 -5.65
N GLU A 94 0.39 -6.06 -5.20
CA GLU A 94 0.29 -5.63 -3.81
C GLU A 94 -1.15 -5.33 -3.39
N GLN A 95 -1.95 -4.73 -4.29
CA GLN A 95 -3.37 -4.49 -4.05
C GLN A 95 -4.14 -5.80 -3.88
N ALA A 96 -3.84 -6.83 -4.67
CA ALA A 96 -4.46 -8.15 -4.54
C ALA A 96 -4.10 -8.82 -3.21
N ILE A 97 -2.84 -8.71 -2.78
CA ILE A 97 -2.38 -9.22 -1.49
C ILE A 97 -3.12 -8.51 -0.34
N LEU A 98 -3.25 -7.18 -0.38
CA LEU A 98 -3.99 -6.41 0.62
C LEU A 98 -5.47 -6.76 0.66
N ARG A 99 -6.11 -7.01 -0.50
CA ARG A 99 -7.49 -7.50 -0.55
C ARG A 99 -7.64 -8.85 0.11
N HIS A 100 -6.76 -9.79 -0.22
CA HIS A 100 -6.78 -11.13 0.34
C HIS A 100 -6.63 -11.12 1.88
N ARG A 101 -5.75 -10.26 2.41
CA ARG A 101 -5.56 -10.07 3.86
C ARG A 101 -6.79 -9.52 4.54
N ALA A 102 -7.39 -8.50 3.95
CA ALA A 102 -8.59 -7.88 4.49
C ALA A 102 -9.73 -8.91 4.57
N GLN A 103 -9.82 -9.85 3.62
CA GLN A 103 -10.86 -10.86 3.59
C GLN A 103 -10.63 -12.06 4.52
N ASN A 104 -9.38 -12.50 4.69
CA ASN A 104 -9.09 -13.79 5.32
C ASN A 104 -8.35 -13.69 6.66
N GLY A 105 -7.88 -12.49 7.05
CA GLY A 105 -7.00 -12.31 8.20
C GLY A 105 -5.59 -12.87 7.94
N GLY A 106 -4.56 -12.02 8.00
CA GLY A 106 -3.18 -12.48 7.81
C GLY A 106 -2.11 -11.39 7.87
N THR A 107 -0.91 -11.75 8.32
CA THR A 107 0.26 -10.86 8.40
C THR A 107 1.21 -11.10 7.22
N GLN A 108 1.89 -10.06 6.74
CA GLN A 108 2.96 -10.19 5.72
C GLN A 108 4.19 -9.81 6.48
N LYS A 109 5.21 -10.63 6.33
CA LYS A 109 6.54 -10.10 6.52
C LYS A 109 6.79 -9.13 5.38
N LEU A 110 7.20 -7.91 5.74
CA LEU A 110 7.84 -7.01 4.80
C LEU A 110 8.99 -7.78 4.17
N ARG A 111 9.17 -7.68 2.85
CA ARG A 111 10.21 -8.43 2.14
C ARG A 111 11.57 -7.94 2.65
N SER A 112 12.16 -8.69 3.60
CA SER A 112 13.53 -8.53 4.03
C SER A 112 14.42 -8.96 2.87
N SER A 113 15.35 -8.10 2.48
CA SER A 113 16.36 -8.41 1.47
C SER A 113 17.02 -9.76 1.74
N LEU A 114 16.88 -10.71 0.79
CA LEU A 114 17.90 -11.67 0.32
C LEU A 114 17.23 -12.68 -0.65
N SER A 115 17.10 -12.27 -1.91
CA SER A 115 17.18 -13.19 -3.04
C SER A 115 17.99 -12.47 -4.11
N SER A 116 19.29 -12.38 -3.86
CA SER A 116 20.26 -12.36 -4.93
C SER A 116 20.07 -13.67 -5.71
N GLU A 117 19.31 -13.58 -6.79
CA GLU A 117 19.28 -14.58 -7.84
C GLU A 117 20.71 -14.84 -8.31
N LYS A 118 21.03 -16.14 -8.32
CA LYS A 118 22.14 -16.79 -9.01
C LYS A 118 22.60 -16.03 -10.25
N ARG A 119 23.89 -15.69 -10.29
CA ARG A 119 24.76 -16.00 -11.44
C ARG A 119 26.18 -16.16 -10.95
#